data_AF-A0A0N0JLP0-F1
#
_entry.id   AF-A0A0N0JLP0-F1
#
_cell.length_a   1.000
_cell.length_b   1.000
_cell.length_c   1.000
_cell.angle_alpha   90.00
_cell.angle_beta   90.00
_cell.angle_gamma   90.00
#
_symmetry.space_group_name_H-M   'P 1'
#
loop_
_entity.id
_entity.type
_entity.pdbx_description
1 polymer ?
#
loop_
_entity_poly.entity_id
_entity_poly.type
_entity_poly.pdbx_seq_one_letter_code
_entity_poly.pdbx_strand_id
1 'polypeptide(L)'
;MVDGATEGLSGDQLFSYIRERCPKVTSKKLVRSALLALTDDDITDRNILDTIYALAIKHRLDPVDPDAAYDEEDDAYDEAPSLKAIKHDIIKIVAALDDAEATKTNNS
;
A
#
# COMPACT_ATOMS: atom_id res chain seq x y z
N MET A 1 9.27 2.99 13.83
CA MET A 1 10.06 3.99 13.07
C MET A 1 9.98 5.34 13.76
N VAL A 2 8.77 5.88 13.96
CA VAL A 2 8.53 7.12 14.73
C VAL A 2 9.21 7.06 16.09
N ASP A 3 9.03 5.97 16.85
CA ASP A 3 9.67 5.80 18.17
C ASP A 3 11.19 5.99 18.14
N GLY A 4 11.88 5.38 17.16
CA GLY A 4 13.33 5.54 17.02
C GLY A 4 13.75 6.97 16.68
N ALA A 5 12.96 7.66 15.85
CA ALA A 5 13.19 9.07 15.56
C ALA A 5 12.93 9.97 16.79
N THR A 6 11.91 9.64 17.59
CA THR A 6 11.62 10.30 18.88
C THR A 6 12.74 10.08 19.90
N GLU A 7 13.38 8.91 19.88
CA GLU A 7 14.59 8.61 20.67
C GLU A 7 15.85 9.35 20.16
N GLY A 8 15.74 10.12 19.07
CA GLY A 8 16.83 10.90 18.49
C GLY A 8 17.71 10.12 17.51
N LEU A 9 17.30 8.92 17.09
CA LEU A 9 18.03 8.12 16.11
C LEU A 9 17.79 8.67 14.70
N SER A 10 18.84 8.66 13.87
CA SER A 10 18.77 9.13 12.49
C SER A 10 19.61 8.27 11.55
N GLY A 11 19.38 8.40 10.24
CA GLY A 11 20.15 7.71 9.21
C GLY A 11 20.28 6.20 9.44
N ASP A 12 21.51 5.69 9.40
CA ASP A 12 21.79 4.25 9.53
C ASP A 12 21.49 3.70 10.92
N GLN A 13 21.55 4.54 11.97
CA GLN A 13 21.17 4.14 13.33
C GLN A 13 19.66 3.90 13.42
N LEU A 14 18.87 4.80 12.83
CA LEU A 14 17.42 4.62 12.75
C LEU A 14 17.06 3.40 11.90
N PHE A 15 17.75 3.18 10.78
CA PHE A 15 17.52 1.99 9.97
C PHE A 15 17.84 0.68 10.72
N SER A 16 18.95 0.66 11.46
CA SER A 16 19.34 -0.49 12.29
C SER A 16 18.31 -0.77 13.38
N TYR A 17 17.85 0.28 14.07
CA TYR A 17 16.76 0.19 15.05
C TYR A 17 15.47 -0.41 14.47
N ILE A 18 15.14 -0.03 13.23
CA ILE A 18 13.97 -0.56 12.53
C ILE A 18 14.21 -2.03 12.15
N ARG A 19 15.40 -2.41 11.68
CA ARG A 19 15.72 -3.81 11.35
C ARG A 19 15.72 -4.74 12.57
N GLU A 20 16.13 -4.26 13.73
CA GLU A 20 16.07 -5.03 14.98
C GLU A 20 14.63 -5.39 15.37
N ARG A 21 13.69 -4.46 15.16
CA ARG A 21 12.26 -4.64 15.48
C ARG A 21 11.46 -5.29 14.35
N CYS A 22 11.86 -5.03 13.11
CA CYS A 22 11.21 -5.49 11.90
C CYS A 22 12.26 -6.10 10.95
N PRO A 23 12.68 -7.36 11.16
CA PRO A 23 13.78 -7.98 10.40
C PRO A 23 13.52 -8.10 8.89
N LYS A 24 12.25 -8.15 8.49
CA LYS A 24 11.81 -8.24 7.08
C LYS A 24 11.63 -6.86 6.40
N VAL A 25 12.11 -5.77 7.00
CA VAL A 25 11.93 -4.43 6.41
C VAL A 25 12.80 -4.28 5.16
N THR A 26 12.13 -4.07 4.02
CA THR A 26 12.76 -3.74 2.74
C THR A 26 12.83 -2.23 2.56
N SER A 27 13.66 -1.74 1.64
CA SER A 27 13.72 -0.31 1.30
C SER A 27 12.34 0.21 0.86
N LYS A 28 11.57 -0.61 0.14
CA LYS A 28 10.19 -0.31 -0.27
C LYS A 28 9.24 -0.13 0.93
N LYS A 29 9.26 -1.07 1.88
CA LYS A 29 8.44 -1.01 3.10
C LYS A 29 8.81 0.19 3.97
N LEU A 30 10.11 0.48 4.08
CA LEU A 30 10.62 1.65 4.79
C LEU A 30 10.07 2.96 4.17
N VAL A 31 10.21 3.13 2.86
CA VAL A 31 9.73 4.33 2.16
C VAL A 31 8.21 4.45 2.28
N ARG A 32 7.45 3.35 2.14
CA ARG A 32 5.99 3.38 2.30
C ARG A 32 5.59 3.79 3.72
N SER A 33 6.24 3.25 4.75
CA SER A 33 6.00 3.65 6.15
C SER A 33 6.31 5.12 6.37
N ALA A 34 7.39 5.65 5.80
CA ALA A 34 7.74 7.07 5.88
C ALA A 34 6.68 7.98 5.25
N LEU A 35 6.09 7.57 4.13
CA LEU A 35 5.00 8.33 3.52
C LEU A 35 3.71 8.27 4.35
N LEU A 36 3.38 7.11 4.94
CA LEU A 36 2.24 6.97 5.83
C LEU A 36 2.37 7.87 7.08
N ALA A 37 3.58 8.03 7.61
CA ALA A 37 3.85 8.94 8.72
C ALA A 37 3.59 10.42 8.38
N LEU A 38 3.64 10.82 7.11
CA LEU A 38 3.31 12.20 6.70
C LEU A 38 1.80 12.48 6.67
N THR A 39 1.00 11.42 6.55
CA THR A 39 -0.47 11.50 6.54
C THR A 39 -1.09 11.26 7.92
N ASP A 40 -0.25 11.00 8.92
CA ASP A 40 -0.67 10.73 10.29
C ASP A 40 -0.77 12.05 11.07
N ASP A 41 -2.00 12.46 11.39
CA ASP A 41 -2.30 13.69 12.12
C ASP A 41 -1.72 13.69 13.54
N ASP A 42 -1.40 12.52 14.12
CA ASP A 42 -0.83 12.40 15.45
C ASP A 42 0.68 12.77 15.47
N ILE A 43 1.32 12.87 14.29
CA ILE A 43 2.75 13.18 14.17
C ILE A 43 2.94 14.67 13.87
N THR A 44 3.03 15.48 14.93
CA THR A 44 3.16 16.95 14.80
C THR A 44 4.59 17.47 14.81
N ASP A 45 5.56 16.64 15.24
CA ASP A 45 6.96 17.06 15.35
C ASP A 45 7.66 17.04 13.99
N ARG A 46 7.99 18.23 13.49
CA ARG A 46 8.72 18.42 12.25
C ARG A 46 10.08 17.72 12.24
N ASN A 47 10.81 17.72 13.35
CA ASN A 47 12.14 17.11 13.40
C ASN A 47 12.06 15.58 13.20
N ILE A 48 11.03 14.95 13.77
CA ILE A 48 10.75 13.52 13.57
C ILE A 48 10.42 13.26 12.10
N LEU A 49 9.52 14.06 11.51
CA LEU A 49 9.14 13.93 10.10
C LEU A 49 10.34 14.13 9.16
N ASP A 50 11.15 15.16 9.38
CA ASP A 50 12.34 15.46 8.58
C ASP A 50 13.36 14.30 8.66
N THR A 51 13.55 13.73 9.86
CA THR A 51 14.46 12.60 10.08
C THR A 51 13.99 11.36 9.31
N ILE A 52 12.71 11.02 9.42
CA ILE A 52 12.09 9.89 8.73
C ILE A 52 12.17 10.09 7.21
N TYR A 53 11.90 11.31 6.73
CA TYR A 53 11.88 11.60 5.31
C TYR A 53 13.27 11.62 4.70
N ALA A 54 14.26 12.16 5.40
CA ALA A 54 15.67 12.11 4.99
C ALA A 54 16.14 10.66 4.82
N LEU A 55 15.76 9.77 5.75
CA LEU A 55 16.06 8.35 5.64
C LEU A 55 15.37 7.72 4.42
N ALA A 56 14.08 7.99 4.21
CA ALA A 56 13.34 7.47 3.07
C ALA A 56 13.93 7.92 1.72
N ILE A 57 14.35 9.19 1.59
CA ILE A 57 15.01 9.70 0.39
C ILE A 57 16.33 8.95 0.15
N LYS A 58 17.15 8.75 1.20
CA LYS A 58 18.41 7.99 1.09
C LYS A 58 18.16 6.60 0.51
N HIS A 59 17.19 5.86 1.05
CA HIS A 59 16.85 4.51 0.55
C HIS A 59 16.22 4.52 -0.85
N ARG A 60 15.53 5.58 -1.25
CA ARG A 60 14.98 5.72 -2.61
C ARG A 60 16.06 6.00 -3.66
N LEU A 61 17.11 6.73 -3.27
CA LEU A 61 18.22 7.11 -4.15
C LEU A 61 19.33 6.06 -4.19
N ASP A 62 19.30 5.07 -3.32
CA ASP A 62 20.28 3.98 -3.30
C ASP A 62 20.06 3.06 -4.53
N PRO A 63 21.02 2.97 -5.47
CA PRO A 63 20.90 2.14 -6.66
C PRO A 63 20.98 0.64 -6.38
N VAL A 64 21.20 0.23 -5.14
CA VAL A 64 21.38 -1.18 -4.74
C VAL A 64 20.18 -1.65 -3.92
N ASP A 65 19.13 -2.09 -4.60
CA ASP A 65 18.30 -3.18 -4.05
C ASP A 65 18.09 -4.27 -5.11
N PRO A 66 19.17 -5.01 -5.49
CA PRO A 66 19.06 -6.22 -6.31
C PRO A 66 18.31 -7.36 -5.59
N ASP A 67 18.07 -7.19 -4.28
CA ASP A 67 17.31 -8.08 -3.39
C ASP A 67 15.91 -7.53 -3.06
N ALA A 68 15.34 -6.69 -3.94
CA ALA A 68 13.88 -6.54 -4.07
C ALA A 68 13.21 -7.85 -4.55
N ALA A 69 13.72 -9.00 -4.10
CA ALA A 69 13.16 -10.32 -4.21
C ALA A 69 11.72 -10.24 -3.68
N TYR A 70 10.80 -10.17 -4.63
CA TYR A 70 9.41 -10.57 -4.54
C TYR A 70 8.83 -10.42 -3.12
N ASP A 71 8.40 -9.19 -2.80
CA ASP A 71 7.43 -8.98 -1.72
C ASP A 71 6.14 -9.71 -2.14
N GLU A 72 6.03 -11.02 -1.89
CA GLU A 72 4.84 -11.84 -2.12
C GLU A 72 3.69 -11.50 -1.14
N GLU A 73 3.89 -10.57 -0.21
CA GLU A 73 2.98 -10.31 0.91
C GLU A 73 2.36 -8.89 0.94
N ASP A 74 2.38 -8.11 -0.16
CA ASP A 74 1.71 -6.78 -0.20
C ASP A 74 0.74 -6.62 -1.39
N ASP A 75 0.25 -7.75 -1.93
CA ASP A 75 -0.76 -7.81 -3.00
C ASP A 75 -2.18 -7.81 -2.43
N ALA A 76 -2.34 -7.74 -1.12
CA ALA A 76 -3.64 -7.50 -0.49
C ALA A 76 -4.06 -6.01 -0.65
N TYR A 77 -3.87 -5.46 -1.85
CA TYR A 77 -4.84 -4.50 -2.35
C TYR A 77 -6.10 -5.32 -2.54
N ASP A 78 -7.19 -4.99 -1.85
CA ASP A 78 -8.52 -5.41 -2.30
C ASP A 78 -8.55 -5.12 -3.79
N GLU A 79 -8.55 -6.18 -4.61
CA GLU A 79 -8.40 -6.10 -6.05
C GLU A 79 -9.53 -5.20 -6.53
N ALA A 80 -9.22 -3.93 -6.84
CA ALA A 80 -10.21 -3.01 -7.36
C ALA A 80 -10.88 -3.73 -8.53
N PRO A 81 -12.21 -3.92 -8.51
CA PRO A 81 -12.86 -4.92 -9.34
C PRO A 81 -12.42 -4.71 -10.79
N SER A 82 -11.78 -5.73 -11.34
CA SER A 82 -11.20 -5.59 -12.67
C SER A 82 -12.29 -5.17 -13.64
N LEU A 83 -11.96 -4.31 -14.61
CA LEU A 83 -12.93 -3.88 -15.64
C LEU A 83 -13.57 -5.08 -16.37
N LYS A 84 -12.88 -6.23 -16.38
CA LYS A 84 -13.40 -7.50 -16.90
C LYS A 84 -14.51 -8.08 -16.03
N ALA A 85 -14.35 -8.07 -14.70
CA ALA A 85 -15.38 -8.50 -13.75
C ALA A 85 -16.64 -7.62 -13.85
N ILE A 86 -16.46 -6.30 -13.90
CA ILE A 86 -17.58 -5.34 -14.06
C ILE A 86 -18.33 -5.58 -15.38
N LYS A 87 -17.61 -5.83 -16.48
CA LYS A 87 -18.24 -6.14 -17.78
C LYS A 87 -19.07 -7.42 -17.74
N HIS A 88 -18.57 -8.47 -17.08
CA HIS A 88 -19.28 -9.74 -16.97
C HIS A 88 -20.58 -9.61 -16.16
N ASP A 89 -20.55 -8.85 -15.07
CA ASP A 89 -21.72 -8.64 -14.23
C ASP A 89 -22.77 -7.78 -14.94
N ILE A 90 -22.36 -6.75 -15.69
CA ILE A 90 -23.28 -5.98 -16.54
C ILE A 90 -23.95 -6.88 -17.58
N ILE A 91 -23.20 -7.76 -18.25
CA ILE A 91 -23.76 -8.67 -19.26
C ILE A 91 -24.81 -9.61 -18.63
N LYS A 92 -24.54 -10.15 -17.43
CA LYS A 92 -25.50 -10.99 -16.72
C LYS A 92 -26.78 -10.24 -16.33
N ILE A 93 -26.64 -9.00 -15.88
CA ILE A 93 -27.79 -8.16 -15.52
C ILE A 93 -28.65 -7.88 -16.75
N VAL A 94 -28.04 -7.53 -17.88
CA VAL A 94 -28.75 -7.28 -19.14
C VAL A 94 -29.49 -8.54 -19.60
N ALA A 95 -28.84 -9.71 -19.58
CA ALA A 95 -29.48 -10.96 -19.98
C ALA A 95 -30.68 -11.33 -19.08
N ALA A 96 -30.58 -11.11 -17.76
CA ALA A 96 -31.68 -11.38 -16.84
C ALA A 96 -32.87 -10.42 -17.03
N LEU A 97 -32.63 -9.20 -17.51
CA LEU A 97 -33.69 -8.25 -17.86
C LEU A 97 -34.39 -8.65 -19.17
N ASP A 98 -33.63 -9.12 -20.16
CA ASP A 98 -34.19 -9.62 -21.43
C ASP A 98 -35.07 -10.87 -21.19
N ASP A 99 -34.65 -11.79 -20.31
CA ASP A 99 -35.41 -12.99 -19.95
C ASP A 99 -36.70 -12.68 -19.15
N ALA A 100 -36.70 -11.60 -18.35
CA ALA A 100 -37.87 -11.14 -17.60
C ALA A 100 -38.91 -10.44 -18.50
N GLU A 101 -38.51 -9.91 -19.65
CA GLU A 101 -39.43 -9.32 -20.63
C GLU A 101 -40.13 -10.41 -21.46
N ALA A 102 -39.42 -11.49 -21.80
CA ALA A 102 -39.97 -12.62 -22.58
C ALA A 102 -41.05 -13.44 -21.84
N THR A 103 -41.09 -13.39 -20.50
CA THR A 103 -42.08 -14.12 -19.68
C THR A 103 -43.41 -13.38 -19.50
N LYS A 104 -43.53 -12.10 -19.93
CA LYS A 104 -44.79 -11.34 -19.84
C LYS A 104 -45.74 -11.53 -21.03
N THR A 105 -45.30 -12.11 -22.15
CA THR A 105 -46.12 -12.26 -23.37
C THR A 105 -46.94 -13.56 -23.46
N ASN A 106 -46.79 -14.49 -22.52
CA ASN A 106 -47.46 -15.80 -22.58
C ASN A 106 -48.45 -15.99 -21.44
N ASN A 107 -49.37 -15.05 -21.26
CA ASN A 107 -50.61 -15.25 -20.49
C ASN A 107 -51.70 -14.38 -21.12
N SER A 108 -52.26 -14.86 -22.23
CA SER A 108 -53.55 -14.40 -22.77
C SER A 108 -54.38 -15.58 -23.23
#